data_AF-A0A1E2WY46-F1
#
_entry.id   AF-A0A1E2WY46-F1
#
_cell.length_a   1.000
_cell.length_b   1.000
_cell.length_c   1.000
_cell.angle_alpha   90.00
_cell.angle_beta   90.00
_cell.angle_gamma   90.00
#
_symmetry.space_group_name_H-M   'P 1'
#
loop_
_entity.id
_entity.type
_entity.pdbx_description
1 polymer ?
#
loop_
_entity_poly.entity_id
_entity_poly.type
_entity_poly.pdbx_seq_one_letter_code
_entity_poly.pdbx_strand_id
1 'polypeptide(L)'
;MTATNLLDQAKQGDTQAIVSLMNKALEPKGITVQVSIKNDSLTITAEAKEVPEQSFFVDYVQKSIAKLNLARIKFLYIRGQVNGSKFPAWRQTINLKEHEVLATPIINAQISSVNSKDKTNQFNIFNILVQFREVINTVFLGGILGILVFNLWWQRQPKNLQYEYKIESFDDIVFDIGINKLGDEGWELVFARRALTGEEYSRKGIYECIFRRAKLKESNQQ
;
A
#
# COMPACT_ATOMS: atom_id res chain seq x y z
N MET A 1 -26.23 19.71 11.52
CA MET A 1 -25.09 20.18 10.70
C MET A 1 -25.39 19.79 9.25
N THR A 2 -25.43 20.76 8.34
CA THR A 2 -25.83 20.54 6.93
C THR A 2 -24.69 19.91 6.12
N ALA A 3 -25.01 19.01 5.19
CA ALA A 3 -24.02 18.28 4.38
C ALA A 3 -23.09 19.20 3.56
N THR A 4 -23.55 20.40 3.22
CA THR A 4 -22.78 21.42 2.50
C THR A 4 -21.56 21.89 3.29
N ASN A 5 -21.71 22.11 4.60
CA ASN A 5 -20.63 22.60 5.46
C ASN A 5 -19.49 21.56 5.56
N LEU A 6 -19.84 20.27 5.62
CA LEU A 6 -18.89 19.17 5.74
C LEU A 6 -17.99 19.01 4.50
N LEU A 7 -18.55 19.20 3.29
CA LEU A 7 -17.76 19.11 2.06
C LEU A 7 -16.74 20.25 1.95
N ASP A 8 -17.13 21.47 2.34
CA ASP A 8 -16.24 22.63 2.30
C ASP A 8 -15.12 22.50 3.33
N GLN A 9 -15.41 21.99 4.53
CA GLN A 9 -14.39 21.65 5.53
C GLN A 9 -13.41 20.58 5.00
N ALA A 10 -13.91 19.54 4.33
CA ALA A 10 -13.05 18.51 3.75
C ALA A 10 -12.12 19.05 2.66
N LYS A 11 -12.60 19.97 1.80
CA LYS A 11 -11.77 20.65 0.80
C LYS A 11 -10.68 21.53 1.42
N GLN A 12 -10.93 22.08 2.60
CA GLN A 12 -9.93 22.83 3.37
C GLN A 12 -8.89 21.92 4.06
N GLY A 13 -9.03 20.59 3.93
CA GLY A 13 -8.15 19.62 4.57
C GLY A 13 -8.53 19.28 6.01
N ASP A 14 -9.75 19.61 6.45
CA ASP A 14 -10.26 19.14 7.74
C ASP A 14 -10.32 17.61 7.73
N THR A 15 -9.47 17.00 8.55
CA THR A 15 -9.30 15.55 8.60
C THR A 15 -10.57 14.85 9.09
N GLN A 16 -11.30 15.44 10.05
CA GLN A 16 -12.54 14.86 10.57
C GLN A 16 -13.66 14.92 9.53
N ALA A 17 -13.71 15.99 8.74
CA ALA A 17 -14.65 16.11 7.64
C ALA A 17 -14.38 15.06 6.54
N ILE A 18 -13.11 14.85 6.16
CA ILE A 18 -12.71 13.83 5.20
C ILE A 18 -13.07 12.43 5.71
N VAL A 19 -12.74 12.11 6.96
CA VAL A 19 -13.09 10.83 7.62
C VAL A 19 -14.60 10.59 7.56
N SER A 20 -15.39 11.59 7.95
CA SER A 20 -16.85 11.49 7.99
C SER A 20 -17.45 11.22 6.61
N LEU A 21 -16.95 11.91 5.57
CA LEU A 21 -17.40 11.70 4.19
C LEU A 21 -17.01 10.32 3.66
N MET A 22 -15.76 9.88 3.90
CA MET A 22 -15.28 8.59 3.42
C MET A 22 -15.98 7.42 4.12
N ASN A 23 -16.14 7.48 5.45
CA ASN A 23 -16.85 6.45 6.21
C ASN A 23 -18.30 6.33 5.77
N LYS A 24 -19.00 7.46 5.57
CA LYS A 24 -20.39 7.44 5.08
C LYS A 24 -20.51 6.75 3.72
N ALA A 25 -19.54 6.95 2.83
CA ALA A 25 -19.57 6.34 1.50
C ALA A 25 -19.17 4.85 1.50
N LEU A 26 -18.35 4.42 2.46
CA LEU A 26 -17.78 3.08 2.52
C LEU A 26 -18.46 2.15 3.54
N GLU A 27 -19.37 2.68 4.35
CA GLU A 27 -20.22 1.92 5.27
C GLU A 27 -20.89 0.70 4.60
N PRO A 28 -21.47 0.79 3.39
CA PRO A 28 -22.11 -0.36 2.75
C PRO A 28 -21.14 -1.49 2.39
N LYS A 29 -19.83 -1.20 2.34
CA LYS A 29 -18.76 -2.17 2.09
C LYS A 29 -18.13 -2.70 3.37
N GLY A 30 -18.60 -2.26 4.54
CA GLY A 30 -18.05 -2.65 5.83
C GLY A 30 -16.61 -2.19 6.05
N ILE A 31 -16.19 -1.11 5.37
CA ILE A 31 -14.85 -0.52 5.48
C ILE A 31 -14.95 0.76 6.32
N THR A 32 -14.15 0.85 7.36
CA THR A 32 -13.88 2.09 8.09
C THR A 32 -12.57 2.71 7.61
N VAL A 33 -12.49 4.02 7.68
CA VAL A 33 -11.38 4.82 7.18
C VAL A 33 -10.87 5.71 8.29
N GLN A 34 -9.55 5.71 8.44
CA GLN A 34 -8.82 6.68 9.23
C GLN A 34 -7.96 7.54 8.31
N VAL A 35 -7.91 8.83 8.60
CA VAL A 35 -7.16 9.81 7.81
C VAL A 35 -6.22 10.56 8.74
N SER A 36 -5.01 10.82 8.28
CA SER A 36 -4.09 11.73 8.96
C SER A 36 -3.30 12.54 7.95
N ILE A 37 -3.16 13.83 8.21
CA ILE A 37 -2.32 14.74 7.45
C ILE A 37 -1.10 15.07 8.32
N LYS A 38 0.11 14.83 7.79
CA LYS A 38 1.37 15.25 8.41
C LYS A 38 2.24 15.91 7.34
N ASN A 39 2.63 17.16 7.58
CA ASN A 39 3.35 17.98 6.61
C ASN A 39 2.59 18.04 5.26
N ASP A 40 3.24 17.61 4.17
CA ASP A 40 2.67 17.57 2.83
C ASP A 40 2.18 16.15 2.45
N SER A 41 1.94 15.29 3.44
CA SER A 41 1.57 13.89 3.23
C SER A 41 0.22 13.55 3.85
N LEU A 42 -0.62 12.89 3.07
CA LEU A 42 -1.91 12.36 3.49
C LEU A 42 -1.83 10.84 3.61
N THR A 43 -2.12 10.31 4.80
CA THR A 43 -2.25 8.87 5.03
C THR A 43 -3.71 8.50 5.21
N ILE A 44 -4.15 7.51 4.45
CA ILE A 44 -5.50 6.96 4.50
C ILE A 44 -5.40 5.45 4.75
N THR A 45 -6.01 4.99 5.84
CA THR A 45 -6.02 3.59 6.25
C THR A 45 -7.44 3.06 6.16
N ALA A 46 -7.64 2.03 5.35
CA ALA A 46 -8.85 1.20 5.34
C ALA A 46 -8.74 0.10 6.39
N GLU A 47 -9.74 -0.03 7.23
CA GLU A 47 -9.91 -1.16 8.15
C GLU A 47 -11.24 -1.88 7.85
N ALA A 48 -11.20 -3.20 7.81
CA ALA A 48 -12.40 -4.02 7.64
C ALA A 48 -12.24 -5.38 8.34
N LYS A 49 -13.33 -6.16 8.39
CA LYS A 49 -13.31 -7.53 8.93
C LYS A 49 -12.41 -8.47 8.12
N GLU A 50 -12.34 -8.24 6.81
CA GLU A 50 -11.46 -8.95 5.88
C GLU A 50 -10.48 -7.96 5.24
N VAL A 51 -9.45 -8.46 4.56
CA VAL A 51 -8.48 -7.59 3.87
C VAL A 51 -9.22 -6.76 2.82
N PRO A 52 -9.21 -5.42 2.90
CA PRO A 52 -9.87 -4.59 1.90
C PRO A 52 -9.27 -4.83 0.51
N GLU A 53 -10.10 -4.86 -0.54
CA GLU A 53 -9.61 -5.06 -1.91
C GLU A 53 -8.80 -3.82 -2.35
N GLN A 54 -7.53 -4.05 -2.71
CA GLN A 54 -6.55 -2.99 -2.91
C GLN A 54 -6.90 -2.08 -4.09
N SER A 55 -7.24 -2.65 -5.25
CA SER A 55 -7.47 -1.87 -6.48
C SER A 55 -8.68 -0.95 -6.33
N PHE A 56 -9.80 -1.48 -5.82
CA PHE A 56 -11.00 -0.72 -5.49
C PHE A 56 -10.70 0.44 -4.54
N PHE A 57 -10.01 0.18 -3.43
CA PHE A 57 -9.80 1.22 -2.42
C PHE A 57 -8.81 2.29 -2.91
N VAL A 58 -7.74 1.89 -3.59
CA VAL A 58 -6.78 2.83 -4.19
C VAL A 58 -7.48 3.73 -5.21
N ASP A 59 -8.26 3.17 -6.12
CA ASP A 59 -9.04 3.92 -7.12
C ASP A 59 -10.03 4.88 -6.47
N TYR A 60 -10.75 4.41 -5.45
CA TYR A 60 -11.71 5.22 -4.71
C TYR A 60 -11.03 6.41 -4.04
N VAL A 61 -9.90 6.19 -3.36
CA VAL A 61 -9.15 7.24 -2.68
C VAL A 61 -8.59 8.23 -3.70
N GLN A 62 -7.98 7.79 -4.79
CA GLN A 62 -7.47 8.68 -5.84
C GLN A 62 -8.56 9.61 -6.38
N LYS A 63 -9.72 9.05 -6.74
CA LYS A 63 -10.87 9.83 -7.23
C LYS A 63 -11.39 10.81 -6.18
N SER A 64 -11.40 10.40 -4.91
CA SER A 64 -11.88 11.23 -3.81
C SER A 64 -10.94 12.41 -3.55
N ILE A 65 -9.63 12.17 -3.49
CA ILE A 65 -8.62 13.20 -3.25
C ILE A 65 -8.54 14.17 -4.44
N ALA A 66 -8.62 13.68 -5.67
CA ALA A 66 -8.68 14.53 -6.87
C ALA A 66 -9.89 15.49 -6.82
N LYS A 67 -11.06 15.00 -6.38
CA LYS A 67 -12.27 15.84 -6.22
C LYS A 67 -12.17 16.86 -5.08
N LEU A 68 -11.46 16.52 -4.00
CA LEU A 68 -11.23 17.43 -2.88
C LEU A 68 -10.23 18.54 -3.22
N ASN A 69 -9.40 18.35 -4.26
CA ASN A 69 -8.40 19.29 -4.74
C ASN A 69 -7.53 19.87 -3.61
N LEU A 70 -6.95 18.99 -2.81
CA LEU A 70 -6.12 19.36 -1.66
C LEU A 70 -4.76 19.90 -2.13
N ALA A 71 -4.70 21.19 -2.45
CA ALA A 71 -3.56 21.85 -3.10
C ALA A 71 -2.20 21.71 -2.38
N ARG A 72 -2.19 21.40 -1.08
CA ARG A 72 -0.98 21.29 -0.26
C ARG A 72 -0.39 19.87 -0.17
N ILE A 73 -1.15 18.85 -0.55
CA ILE A 73 -0.72 17.45 -0.41
C ILE A 73 0.14 17.04 -1.61
N LYS A 74 1.35 16.55 -1.34
CA LYS A 74 2.30 16.01 -2.33
C LYS A 74 2.26 14.49 -2.41
N PHE A 75 2.15 13.85 -1.26
CA PHE A 75 2.22 12.39 -1.15
C PHE A 75 0.94 11.82 -0.54
N LEU A 76 0.49 10.72 -1.13
CA LEU A 76 -0.66 9.97 -0.67
C LEU A 76 -0.22 8.55 -0.31
N TYR A 77 -0.35 8.20 0.98
CA TYR A 77 -0.09 6.86 1.51
C TYR A 77 -1.41 6.16 1.79
N ILE A 78 -1.66 5.06 1.11
CA ILE A 78 -2.88 4.27 1.24
C ILE A 78 -2.54 2.92 1.85
N ARG A 79 -3.32 2.48 2.83
CA ARG A 79 -3.07 1.23 3.56
C ARG A 79 -4.38 0.47 3.71
N GLY A 80 -4.34 -0.85 3.60
CA GLY A 80 -5.47 -1.70 3.92
C GLY A 80 -5.09 -2.73 4.98
N GLN A 81 -5.95 -2.89 5.98
CA GLN A 81 -5.72 -3.82 7.07
C GLN A 81 -7.00 -4.45 7.60
N VAL A 82 -6.85 -5.62 8.22
CA VAL A 82 -7.90 -6.23 9.01
C VAL A 82 -7.98 -5.50 10.35
N ASN A 83 -9.19 -5.38 10.91
CA ASN A 83 -9.44 -4.77 12.20
C ASN A 83 -8.48 -5.30 13.28
N GLY A 84 -7.85 -4.38 14.02
CA GLY A 84 -6.92 -4.71 15.11
C GLY A 84 -5.53 -5.19 14.67
N SER A 85 -5.25 -5.27 13.37
CA SER A 85 -3.91 -5.63 12.88
C SER A 85 -2.89 -4.53 13.19
N LYS A 86 -1.70 -4.92 13.64
CA LYS A 86 -0.55 -4.01 13.82
C LYS A 86 0.14 -3.66 12.50
N PHE A 87 -0.07 -4.48 11.47
CA PHE A 87 0.58 -4.32 10.17
C PHE A 87 -0.46 -4.32 9.04
N PRO A 88 -0.32 -3.43 8.06
CA PRO A 88 -1.21 -3.44 6.91
C PRO A 88 -0.94 -4.66 6.02
N ALA A 89 -2.02 -5.23 5.48
CA ALA A 89 -1.94 -6.32 4.52
C ALA A 89 -1.34 -5.84 3.18
N TRP A 90 -1.58 -4.57 2.83
CA TRP A 90 -0.97 -3.92 1.67
C TRP A 90 -0.79 -2.42 1.90
N ARG A 91 0.13 -1.83 1.14
CA ARG A 91 0.44 -0.39 1.14
C ARG A 91 0.61 0.09 -0.30
N GLN A 92 0.13 1.30 -0.58
CA GLN A 92 0.35 2.00 -1.83
C GLN A 92 0.80 3.44 -1.55
N THR A 93 1.79 3.91 -2.30
CA THR A 93 2.22 5.31 -2.26
C THR A 93 1.97 5.93 -3.63
N ILE A 94 1.42 7.14 -3.67
CA ILE A 94 1.17 7.90 -4.90
C ILE A 94 1.76 9.30 -4.72
N ASN A 95 2.51 9.74 -5.71
CA ASN A 95 2.98 11.11 -5.83
C ASN A 95 1.93 11.92 -6.63
N LEU A 96 1.29 12.89 -5.97
CA LEU A 96 0.24 13.70 -6.60
C LEU A 96 0.80 14.75 -7.57
N LYS A 97 2.12 15.02 -7.54
CA LYS A 97 2.79 15.98 -8.43
C LYS A 97 3.36 15.36 -9.71
N GLU A 98 3.26 14.04 -9.88
CA GLU A 98 3.83 13.34 -11.03
C GLU A 98 2.85 13.24 -12.22
N HIS A 99 1.62 13.74 -12.06
CA HIS A 99 0.60 13.82 -13.10
C HIS A 99 0.48 15.24 -13.70
N GLU A 100 1.57 15.77 -14.25
CA GLU A 100 1.53 16.83 -15.28
C GLU A 100 2.15 16.33 -16.60
N VAL A 101 1.92 15.06 -16.94
CA VAL A 101 2.23 14.55 -18.28
C VAL A 101 0.94 14.60 -19.12
N LEU A 102 0.79 15.73 -19.80
CA LEU A 102 -0.03 16.03 -20.99
C LEU A 102 -1.01 14.93 -21.43
N ALA A 103 -2.23 14.97 -20.89
CA ALA A 103 -3.38 14.31 -21.51
C ALA A 103 -3.93 15.21 -22.63
N THR A 104 -3.68 14.84 -23.88
CA THR A 104 -4.48 15.31 -25.02
C THR A 104 -5.84 14.58 -25.00
N PRO A 105 -6.95 15.27 -25.32
CA PRO A 105 -8.27 14.65 -25.27
C PRO A 105 -8.51 13.85 -26.56
N ILE A 106 -8.79 12.55 -26.42
CA ILE A 106 -9.57 11.83 -27.44
C ILE A 106 -10.89 11.45 -26.81
N ILE A 107 -11.90 12.25 -27.16
CA ILE A 107 -13.32 11.95 -27.01
C ILE A 107 -13.59 10.74 -27.91
N ASN A 108 -14.28 9.72 -27.40
CA ASN A 108 -15.41 9.11 -28.10
C ASN A 108 -16.29 8.33 -27.11
N ALA A 109 -17.50 8.85 -26.96
CA ALA A 109 -18.63 8.21 -26.32
C ALA A 109 -19.06 6.98 -27.13
N GLN A 110 -19.50 5.92 -26.45
CA GLN A 110 -20.68 5.16 -26.87
C GLN A 110 -21.22 4.32 -25.72
N ILE A 111 -22.27 4.85 -25.11
CA ILE A 111 -23.27 4.14 -24.32
C ILE A 111 -24.04 3.25 -25.29
N SER A 112 -24.23 1.97 -24.95
CA SER A 112 -25.39 1.20 -25.40
C SER A 112 -25.71 0.13 -24.37
N SER A 113 -26.76 0.42 -23.60
CA SER A 113 -27.57 -0.53 -22.87
C SER A 113 -28.31 -1.45 -23.82
N VAL A 114 -28.23 -2.77 -23.63
CA VAL A 114 -29.27 -3.69 -24.09
C VAL A 114 -29.68 -4.56 -22.91
N ASN A 115 -30.87 -4.26 -22.41
CA ASN A 115 -31.65 -5.10 -21.54
C ASN A 115 -32.56 -5.94 -22.45
N SER A 116 -32.52 -7.26 -22.33
CA SER A 116 -33.63 -8.12 -22.74
C SER A 116 -33.65 -9.34 -21.83
N LYS A 117 -34.57 -9.29 -20.86
CA LYS A 117 -35.13 -10.49 -20.23
C LYS A 117 -35.77 -11.32 -21.34
N ASP A 118 -35.46 -12.61 -21.40
CA ASP A 118 -36.45 -13.56 -21.87
C ASP A 118 -36.37 -14.89 -21.14
N LYS A 119 -37.54 -15.48 -20.91
CA LYS A 119 -37.78 -16.63 -20.05
C LYS A 119 -37.45 -17.94 -20.75
N THR A 120 -36.83 -18.83 -19.96
CA THR A 120 -37.02 -20.29 -19.88
C THR A 120 -37.36 -21.07 -21.16
N ASN A 121 -36.43 -21.92 -21.60
CA ASN A 121 -36.76 -23.16 -22.31
C ASN A 121 -36.01 -24.33 -21.66
N GLN A 122 -36.76 -25.20 -21.00
CA GLN A 122 -36.33 -26.54 -20.62
C GLN A 122 -36.02 -27.35 -21.88
N PHE A 123 -34.83 -27.30 -22.47
CA PHE A 123 -34.40 -28.37 -23.39
C PHE A 123 -32.88 -28.49 -23.45
N ASN A 124 -32.40 -29.73 -23.30
CA ASN A 124 -31.03 -30.27 -23.47
C ASN A 124 -30.07 -30.29 -22.27
N ILE A 125 -30.54 -30.72 -21.09
CA ILE A 125 -29.65 -31.05 -19.95
C ILE A 125 -28.82 -32.32 -20.22
N PHE A 126 -29.30 -33.24 -21.07
CA PHE A 126 -28.63 -34.53 -21.29
C PHE A 126 -27.40 -34.49 -22.22
N ASN A 127 -27.26 -33.47 -23.08
CA ASN A 127 -26.06 -33.28 -23.93
C ASN A 127 -25.00 -32.37 -23.29
N ILE A 128 -25.31 -31.73 -22.16
CA ILE A 128 -24.38 -30.86 -21.44
C ILE A 128 -23.43 -31.69 -20.56
N LEU A 129 -23.89 -32.81 -19.99
CA LEU A 129 -23.10 -33.62 -19.05
C LEU A 129 -21.90 -34.35 -19.70
N VAL A 130 -21.92 -34.61 -21.01
CA VAL A 130 -20.83 -35.32 -21.71
C VAL A 130 -19.71 -34.36 -22.16
N GLN A 131 -20.02 -33.08 -22.42
CA GLN A 131 -19.05 -32.05 -22.79
C GLN A 131 -18.16 -31.61 -21.61
N PHE A 132 -18.59 -31.85 -20.36
CA PHE A 132 -17.86 -31.40 -19.18
C PHE A 132 -16.70 -32.31 -18.74
N ARG A 133 -16.64 -33.58 -19.15
CA ARG A 133 -15.59 -34.50 -18.66
C ARG A 133 -14.19 -34.14 -19.16
N GLU A 134 -14.06 -33.69 -20.40
CA GLU A 134 -12.79 -33.22 -20.99
C GLU A 134 -12.35 -31.87 -20.40
N VAL A 135 -13.29 -30.93 -20.22
CA VAL A 135 -13.04 -29.61 -19.63
C VAL A 135 -12.60 -29.72 -18.17
N ILE A 136 -13.26 -30.59 -17.40
CA ILE A 136 -12.91 -30.85 -16.00
C ILE A 136 -11.47 -31.38 -15.91
N ASN A 137 -11.11 -32.38 -16.72
CA ASN A 137 -9.74 -32.93 -16.72
C ASN A 137 -8.69 -31.91 -17.19
N THR A 138 -9.01 -31.01 -18.11
CA THR A 138 -8.08 -29.97 -18.58
C THR A 138 -7.88 -28.86 -17.54
N VAL A 139 -8.95 -28.45 -16.83
CA VAL A 139 -8.86 -27.50 -15.72
C VAL A 139 -8.10 -28.10 -14.53
N PHE A 140 -8.31 -29.38 -14.21
CA PHE A 140 -7.53 -30.08 -13.19
C PHE A 140 -6.05 -30.24 -13.59
N LEU A 141 -5.75 -30.61 -14.83
CA LEU A 141 -4.37 -30.76 -15.29
C LEU A 141 -3.65 -29.41 -15.36
N GLY A 142 -4.32 -28.35 -15.83
CA GLY A 142 -3.80 -26.98 -15.82
C GLY A 142 -3.62 -26.42 -14.39
N GLY A 143 -4.53 -26.75 -13.47
CA GLY A 143 -4.40 -26.43 -12.06
C GLY A 143 -3.22 -27.15 -11.40
N ILE A 144 -3.02 -28.44 -11.68
CA ILE A 144 -1.87 -29.22 -11.19
C ILE A 144 -0.57 -28.69 -11.80
N LEU A 145 -0.53 -28.40 -13.11
CA LEU A 145 0.64 -27.83 -13.77
C LEU A 145 0.97 -26.45 -13.19
N GLY A 146 -0.06 -25.62 -12.95
CA GLY A 146 0.06 -24.32 -12.30
C GLY A 146 0.59 -24.43 -10.87
N ILE A 147 0.10 -25.38 -10.07
CA ILE A 147 0.58 -25.67 -8.71
C ILE A 147 2.01 -26.21 -8.73
N LEU A 148 2.39 -27.03 -9.71
CA LEU A 148 3.75 -27.53 -9.88
C LEU A 148 4.70 -26.41 -10.26
N VAL A 149 4.34 -25.56 -11.22
CA VAL A 149 5.10 -24.37 -11.62
C VAL A 149 5.19 -23.38 -10.45
N PHE A 150 4.10 -23.16 -9.72
CA PHE A 150 4.07 -22.31 -8.54
C PHE A 150 4.93 -22.88 -7.41
N ASN A 151 4.91 -24.19 -7.15
CA ASN A 151 5.81 -24.84 -6.19
C ASN A 151 7.28 -24.73 -6.64
N LEU A 152 7.57 -24.92 -7.93
CA LEU A 152 8.93 -24.77 -8.48
C LEU A 152 9.43 -23.33 -8.37
N TRP A 153 8.54 -22.36 -8.61
CA TRP A 153 8.81 -20.93 -8.48
C TRP A 153 8.96 -20.50 -7.01
N TRP A 154 8.13 -21.03 -6.11
CA TRP A 154 8.21 -20.81 -4.66
C TRP A 154 9.50 -21.38 -4.07
N GLN A 155 9.99 -22.51 -4.59
CA GLN A 155 11.28 -23.07 -4.19
C GLN A 155 12.49 -22.24 -4.63
N ARG A 156 12.34 -21.32 -5.60
CA ARG A 156 13.42 -20.40 -6.05
C ARG A 156 13.55 -19.13 -5.22
N GLN A 157 12.72 -18.91 -4.21
CA GLN A 157 12.90 -17.79 -3.29
C GLN A 157 14.25 -17.96 -2.55
N PRO A 158 15.12 -16.93 -2.50
CA PRO A 158 16.43 -17.04 -1.86
C PRO A 158 16.25 -17.29 -0.36
N LYS A 159 16.43 -18.55 0.07
CA LYS A 159 16.08 -18.98 1.42
C LYS A 159 16.98 -18.47 2.54
N ASN A 160 18.09 -17.77 2.26
CA ASN A 160 19.02 -17.34 3.32
C ASN A 160 19.70 -16.01 2.98
N LEU A 161 18.97 -14.90 3.12
CA LEU A 161 19.60 -13.58 3.19
C LEU A 161 20.10 -13.38 4.63
N GLN A 162 21.39 -13.64 4.85
CA GLN A 162 22.02 -13.38 6.14
C GLN A 162 22.36 -11.89 6.24
N TYR A 163 22.13 -11.30 7.41
CA TYR A 163 22.45 -9.90 7.69
C TYR A 163 23.61 -9.83 8.68
N GLU A 164 24.51 -8.89 8.45
CA GLU A 164 25.44 -8.42 9.47
C GLU A 164 24.89 -7.15 10.12
N TYR A 165 25.24 -6.95 11.39
CA TYR A 165 24.77 -5.83 12.20
C TYR A 165 25.96 -5.06 12.76
N LYS A 166 25.82 -3.75 12.90
CA LYS A 166 26.76 -2.90 13.64
C LYS A 166 26.05 -1.87 14.48
N ILE A 167 26.72 -1.42 15.54
CA ILE A 167 26.25 -0.37 16.44
C ILE A 167 27.21 0.80 16.30
N GLU A 168 26.68 1.99 16.05
CA GLU A 168 27.45 3.23 15.93
C GLU A 168 26.76 4.34 16.71
N SER A 169 27.56 5.26 17.24
CA SER A 169 27.06 6.43 17.96
C SER A 169 27.53 7.72 17.30
N PHE A 170 26.65 8.72 17.25
CA PHE A 170 26.91 10.00 16.61
C PHE A 170 26.48 11.14 17.52
N ASP A 171 27.32 12.17 17.68
CA ASP A 171 26.87 13.43 18.22
C ASP A 171 25.80 14.04 17.32
N ASP A 172 24.83 14.75 17.90
CA ASP A 172 23.75 15.43 17.17
C ASP A 172 24.26 16.25 15.98
N ILE A 173 25.40 16.93 16.15
CA ILE A 173 25.96 17.85 15.16
C ILE A 173 26.44 17.13 13.90
N VAL A 174 26.85 15.86 14.02
CA VAL A 174 27.42 15.06 12.92
C VAL A 174 26.52 13.89 12.50
N PHE A 175 25.34 13.77 13.10
CA PHE A 175 24.42 12.66 12.87
C PHE A 175 24.08 12.47 11.39
N ASP A 176 23.66 13.55 10.70
CA ASP A 176 23.26 13.47 9.29
C ASP A 176 24.42 13.03 8.39
N ILE A 177 25.63 13.52 8.66
CA ILE A 177 26.84 13.14 7.91
C ILE A 177 27.14 11.65 8.11
N GLY A 178 27.03 11.18 9.36
CA GLY A 178 27.25 9.78 9.72
C GLY A 178 26.24 8.83 9.06
N ILE A 179 24.95 9.15 9.12
CA ILE A 179 23.89 8.34 8.52
C ILE A 179 24.04 8.26 7.00
N ASN A 180 24.29 9.39 6.34
CA ASN A 180 24.45 9.41 4.88
C ASN A 180 25.65 8.57 4.44
N LYS A 181 26.80 8.72 5.11
CA LYS A 181 27.99 7.90 4.84
C LYS A 181 27.70 6.40 5.00
N LEU A 182 26.99 6.02 6.05
CA LEU A 182 26.63 4.62 6.28
C LEU A 182 25.65 4.09 5.24
N GLY A 183 24.69 4.92 4.81
CA GLY A 183 23.81 4.62 3.69
C GLY A 183 24.57 4.36 2.40
N ASP A 184 25.57 5.19 2.08
CA ASP A 184 26.44 5.03 0.91
C ASP A 184 27.28 3.75 0.97
N GLU A 185 27.67 3.32 2.18
CA GLU A 185 28.32 2.03 2.45
C GLU A 185 27.35 0.82 2.40
N GLY A 186 26.06 1.06 2.12
CA GLY A 186 25.03 0.03 2.03
C GLY A 186 24.45 -0.42 3.37
N TRP A 187 24.69 0.33 4.45
CA TRP A 187 24.07 0.06 5.75
C TRP A 187 22.68 0.68 5.84
N GLU A 188 21.73 -0.11 6.31
CA GLU A 188 20.36 0.32 6.59
C GLU A 188 20.20 0.58 8.09
N LEU A 189 19.67 1.75 8.45
CA LEU A 189 19.33 2.06 9.84
C LEU A 189 18.14 1.21 10.30
N VAL A 190 18.33 0.40 11.35
CA VAL A 190 17.30 -0.46 11.94
C VAL A 190 16.64 0.23 13.12
N PHE A 191 17.44 0.86 13.97
CA PHE A 191 16.98 1.49 15.19
C PHE A 191 17.90 2.66 15.55
N ALA A 192 17.34 3.72 16.11
CA ALA A 192 18.09 4.81 16.71
C ALA A 192 17.39 5.25 17.99
N ARG A 193 18.18 5.57 19.01
CA ARG A 193 17.71 6.33 20.18
C ARG A 193 18.64 7.51 20.43
N ARG A 194 18.08 8.61 20.92
CA ARG A 194 18.85 9.80 21.31
C ARG A 194 18.90 9.91 22.83
N ALA A 195 20.09 10.09 23.38
CA ALA A 195 20.33 10.37 24.79
C ALA A 195 20.99 11.74 24.96
N LEU A 196 20.80 12.38 26.11
CA LEU A 196 21.58 13.54 26.50
C LEU A 196 22.74 13.07 27.36
N THR A 197 23.96 13.48 27.02
CA THR A 197 25.16 13.25 27.83
C THR A 197 25.78 14.58 28.24
N GLY A 198 26.47 14.61 29.38
CA GLY A 198 27.13 15.81 29.91
C GLY A 198 26.37 16.48 31.06
N GLU A 199 27.02 17.49 31.65
CA GLU A 199 26.52 18.22 32.80
C GLU A 199 25.49 19.30 32.40
N GLU A 200 24.83 19.91 33.38
CA GLU A 200 23.65 20.78 33.20
C GLU A 200 23.83 21.89 32.16
N TYR A 201 25.05 22.43 32.01
CA TYR A 201 25.39 23.51 31.09
C TYR A 201 26.12 23.06 29.81
N SER A 202 26.41 21.75 29.66
CA SER A 202 27.18 21.20 28.51
C SER A 202 26.51 19.97 27.88
N ARG A 203 25.20 19.78 28.09
CA ARG A 203 24.46 18.63 27.55
C ARG A 203 24.57 18.57 26.03
N LYS A 204 25.13 17.49 25.51
CA LYS A 204 25.15 17.14 24.08
C LYS A 204 24.19 15.98 23.83
N GLY A 205 23.45 16.03 22.74
CA GLY A 205 22.70 14.87 22.29
C GLY A 205 23.62 13.90 21.56
N ILE A 206 23.50 12.63 21.89
CA ILE A 206 24.17 11.52 21.21
C ILE A 206 23.09 10.56 20.74
N TYR A 207 23.18 10.18 19.47
CA TYR A 207 22.42 9.09 18.89
C TYR A 207 23.19 7.79 19.05
N GLU A 208 22.51 6.74 19.48
CA GLU A 208 22.99 5.37 19.45
C GLU A 208 22.14 4.60 18.46
N CYS A 209 22.79 4.03 17.44
CA CYS A 209 22.12 3.47 16.28
C CYS A 209 22.53 2.03 16.04
N ILE A 210 21.58 1.21 15.59
CA ILE A 210 21.80 -0.15 15.12
C ILE A 210 21.57 -0.16 13.61
N PHE A 211 22.53 -0.68 12.87
CA PHE A 211 22.46 -0.83 11.42
C PHE A 211 22.51 -2.29 11.02
N ARG A 212 22.00 -2.60 9.82
CA ARG A 212 22.16 -3.90 9.18
C ARG A 212 22.55 -3.76 7.72
N ARG A 213 23.21 -4.77 7.18
CA ARG A 213 23.50 -4.91 5.75
C ARG A 213 23.47 -6.38 5.35
N ALA A 214 23.16 -6.70 4.10
CA ALA A 214 23.23 -8.06 3.60
C ALA A 214 24.68 -8.56 3.64
N LYS A 215 24.91 -9.73 4.27
CA LYS A 215 26.24 -10.36 4.31
C LYS A 215 26.59 -10.80 2.90
N LEU A 216 27.64 -10.21 2.34
CA LEU A 216 28.23 -10.70 1.10
C LEU A 216 28.70 -12.13 1.35
N LYS A 217 28.27 -13.09 0.52
CA LYS A 217 28.89 -14.42 0.54
C LYS A 217 30.35 -14.20 0.23
N GLU A 218 31.23 -14.48 1.19
CA GLU A 218 32.66 -14.58 0.92
C GLU A 218 32.81 -15.58 -0.22
N SER A 219 33.15 -15.10 -1.41
CA SER A 219 33.66 -15.96 -2.46
C SER A 219 34.95 -16.50 -1.90
N ASN A 220 34.93 -17.76 -1.45
CA ASN A 220 36.13 -18.50 -1.08
C ASN A 220 37.17 -18.26 -2.18
N GLN A 221 38.17 -17.42 -1.89
CA GLN A 221 39.38 -17.37 -2.67
C GLN A 221 40.10 -18.67 -2.36
N GLN A 222 40.10 -19.55 -3.36
CA GLN A 222 40.90 -20.75 -3.42
C GLN A 222 42.18 -20.44 -4.19
#